data_AF-A0A537L000-F1
#
_entry.id   AF-A0A537L000-F1
#
_cell.length_a   1.000
_cell.length_b   1.000
_cell.length_c   1.000
_cell.angle_alpha   90.00
_cell.angle_beta   90.00
_cell.angle_gamma   90.00
#
_symmetry.space_group_name_H-M   'P 1'
#
loop_
_entity.id
_entity.type
_entity.pdbx_description
1 polymer ?
#
loop_
_entity_poly.entity_id
_entity_poly.type
_entity_poly.pdbx_seq_one_letter_code
_entity_poly.pdbx_strand_id
1 'polypeptide(L)'
;MNMIRNKAAEREEIEALLPWHAAGTLSRRDAQKVEQALESDADLAIQYSTVQQDLVETIGLNESLGAPSARAMQKLMADIEADASTARRARSSFNLGEWLSERLSSFSPRTLAWSATAAALAVVLQAGLLAGMFMSERQGGDFHTASV
;
A
#
# COMPACT_ATOMS: atom_id res chain seq x y z
N MET A 1 -6.96 -17.86 -38.18
CA MET A 1 -5.91 -18.58 -37.42
C MET A 1 -5.43 -17.81 -36.18
N ASN A 2 -5.22 -16.48 -36.22
CA ASN A 2 -4.74 -15.72 -35.04
C ASN A 2 -5.76 -15.57 -33.89
N MET A 3 -7.06 -15.46 -34.20
CA MET A 3 -8.09 -15.22 -33.19
C MET A 3 -8.32 -16.40 -32.23
N ILE A 4 -8.13 -17.63 -32.72
CA ILE A 4 -8.26 -18.85 -31.91
C ILE A 4 -7.08 -18.98 -30.93
N ARG A 5 -5.87 -18.58 -31.34
CA ARG A 5 -4.69 -18.59 -30.46
C ARG A 5 -4.81 -17.56 -29.34
N ASN A 6 -5.35 -16.38 -29.64
CA ASN A 6 -5.54 -15.36 -28.62
C ASN A 6 -6.54 -15.81 -27.56
N LYS A 7 -7.67 -16.38 -27.98
CA LYS A 7 -8.68 -16.90 -27.05
C LYS A 7 -8.18 -18.07 -26.20
N ALA A 8 -7.29 -18.90 -26.73
CA ALA A 8 -6.65 -19.98 -25.97
C ALA A 8 -5.68 -19.43 -24.92
N ALA A 9 -4.87 -18.42 -25.27
CA ALA A 9 -3.97 -17.75 -24.34
C ALA A 9 -4.74 -17.03 -23.21
N GLU A 10 -5.82 -16.32 -23.56
CA GLU A 10 -6.71 -15.69 -22.57
C GLU A 10 -7.33 -16.71 -21.61
N ARG A 11 -7.72 -17.89 -22.11
CA ARG A 11 -8.24 -18.98 -21.26
C ARG A 11 -7.18 -19.52 -20.30
N GLU A 12 -5.97 -19.74 -20.79
CA GLU A 12 -4.84 -20.20 -19.97
C GLU A 12 -4.48 -19.19 -18.88
N GLU A 13 -4.50 -17.89 -19.20
CA GLU A 13 -4.33 -16.81 -18.23
C GLU A 13 -5.40 -16.87 -17.13
N ILE A 14 -6.66 -17.11 -17.48
CA ILE A 14 -7.76 -17.23 -16.51
C ILE A 14 -7.63 -18.51 -15.67
N GLU A 15 -7.24 -19.62 -16.28
CA GLU A 15 -6.98 -20.89 -15.58
C GLU A 15 -5.88 -20.73 -14.52
N ALA A 16 -4.82 -19.99 -14.83
CA ALA A 16 -3.74 -19.67 -13.89
C ALA A 16 -4.21 -18.83 -12.69
N LEU A 17 -5.32 -18.10 -12.83
CA LEU A 17 -5.90 -17.29 -11.75
C LEU A 17 -6.85 -18.08 -10.82
N LEU A 18 -7.31 -19.26 -11.22
CA LEU A 18 -8.29 -20.04 -10.44
C LEU A 18 -7.84 -20.34 -8.99
N PRO A 19 -6.59 -20.74 -8.71
CA PRO A 19 -6.16 -20.99 -7.33
C PRO A 19 -6.21 -19.74 -6.45
N TRP A 20 -5.83 -18.59 -7.00
CA TRP A 20 -5.88 -17.30 -6.30
C TRP A 20 -7.30 -16.80 -6.12
N HIS A 21 -8.19 -17.10 -7.06
CA HIS A 21 -9.62 -16.84 -6.93
C HIS A 21 -10.23 -17.68 -5.82
N ALA A 22 -9.92 -18.99 -5.77
CA ALA A 22 -10.37 -19.89 -4.70
C ALA A 22 -9.87 -19.44 -3.33
N ALA A 23 -8.63 -18.95 -3.24
CA ALA A 23 -8.05 -18.41 -2.01
C ALA A 23 -8.58 -17.01 -1.62
N GLY A 24 -9.35 -16.34 -2.50
CA GLY A 24 -9.88 -15.00 -2.26
C GLY A 24 -8.83 -13.88 -2.26
N THR A 25 -7.67 -14.10 -2.88
CA THR A 25 -6.53 -13.16 -2.85
C THR A 25 -6.37 -12.33 -4.12
N LEU A 26 -7.26 -12.49 -5.10
CA LEU A 26 -7.21 -11.72 -6.35
C LEU A 26 -7.61 -10.26 -6.15
N SER A 27 -7.07 -9.40 -7.03
CA SER A 27 -7.57 -8.04 -7.19
C SER A 27 -9.05 -8.08 -7.61
N ARG A 28 -9.85 -7.06 -7.24
CA ARG A 28 -11.26 -7.00 -7.66
C ARG A 28 -11.44 -7.13 -9.18
N ARG A 29 -10.53 -6.52 -9.94
CA ARG A 29 -10.58 -6.55 -11.40
C ARG A 29 -10.39 -7.97 -11.93
N ASP A 30 -9.42 -8.70 -11.39
CA ASP A 30 -9.11 -10.04 -11.87
C ASP A 30 -10.13 -11.06 -11.37
N ALA A 31 -10.65 -10.89 -10.15
CA ALA A 31 -11.79 -11.67 -9.66
C ALA A 31 -13.00 -11.54 -10.60
N GLN A 32 -13.38 -10.33 -10.99
CA GLN A 32 -14.50 -10.11 -11.94
C GLN A 32 -14.28 -10.76 -13.31
N LYS A 33 -13.04 -10.74 -13.82
CA LYS A 33 -12.71 -11.44 -15.08
C LYS A 33 -12.88 -12.95 -14.94
N VAL A 34 -12.41 -13.52 -13.84
CA VAL A 34 -12.55 -14.96 -13.55
C VAL A 34 -14.02 -15.33 -13.39
N GLU A 35 -14.80 -14.57 -12.62
CA GLU A 35 -16.25 -14.77 -12.46
C GLU A 35 -16.98 -14.78 -13.81
N GLN A 36 -16.73 -13.77 -14.66
CA GLN A 36 -17.32 -13.70 -15.99
C GLN A 36 -16.93 -14.90 -16.88
N ALA A 37 -15.67 -15.34 -16.80
CA ALA A 37 -15.21 -16.49 -17.55
C ALA A 37 -15.88 -17.78 -17.07
N LEU A 38 -16.02 -17.97 -15.75
CA LEU A 38 -16.70 -19.11 -15.14
C LEU A 38 -18.19 -19.18 -15.52
N GLU A 39 -18.86 -18.04 -15.67
CA GLU A 39 -20.25 -17.99 -16.16
C GLU A 39 -20.37 -18.40 -17.64
N SER A 40 -19.32 -18.17 -18.43
CA SER A 40 -19.33 -18.39 -19.87
C SER A 40 -18.75 -19.74 -20.33
N ASP A 41 -17.92 -20.38 -19.51
CA ASP A 41 -17.21 -21.63 -19.81
C ASP A 41 -17.48 -22.68 -18.72
N ALA A 42 -18.34 -23.64 -19.04
CA ALA A 42 -18.71 -24.72 -18.12
C ALA A 42 -17.55 -25.66 -17.77
N ASP A 43 -16.60 -25.87 -18.70
CA ASP A 43 -15.43 -26.71 -18.44
C ASP A 43 -14.50 -26.01 -17.44
N LEU A 44 -14.36 -24.69 -17.56
CA LEU A 44 -13.63 -23.87 -16.59
C LEU A 44 -14.28 -23.92 -15.19
N ALA A 45 -15.61 -23.89 -15.11
CA ALA A 45 -16.32 -24.03 -13.85
C ALA A 45 -16.10 -25.40 -13.19
N ILE A 46 -16.05 -26.48 -13.97
CA ILE A 46 -15.69 -27.81 -13.48
C ILE A 46 -14.26 -27.81 -12.92
N GLN A 47 -13.28 -27.26 -13.67
CA GLN A 47 -11.89 -27.14 -13.19
C GLN A 47 -11.80 -26.34 -11.89
N TYR A 48 -12.53 -25.23 -11.79
CA TYR A 48 -12.56 -24.42 -10.58
C TYR A 48 -13.12 -25.18 -9.36
N SER A 49 -14.09 -26.08 -9.56
CA SER A 49 -14.60 -26.93 -8.48
C SER A 49 -13.54 -27.90 -7.94
N THR A 50 -12.69 -28.47 -8.81
CA THR A 50 -11.54 -29.29 -8.40
C THR A 50 -10.54 -28.47 -7.58
N VAL A 51 -10.19 -27.27 -8.06
CA VAL A 51 -9.28 -26.36 -7.34
C VAL A 51 -9.81 -26.00 -5.94
N GLN A 52 -11.12 -25.80 -5.80
CA GLN A 52 -11.74 -25.58 -4.49
C GLN A 52 -11.65 -26.81 -3.57
N GLN A 53 -11.83 -28.01 -4.11
CA GLN A 53 -11.69 -29.25 -3.34
C GLN A 53 -10.26 -29.41 -2.81
N ASP A 54 -9.26 -29.21 -3.67
CA ASP A 54 -7.84 -29.28 -3.30
C ASP A 54 -7.49 -28.26 -2.20
N LEU A 55 -8.05 -27.05 -2.29
CA LEU A 55 -7.86 -26.01 -1.28
C LEU A 55 -8.49 -26.42 0.07
N VAL A 56 -9.72 -26.91 0.08
CA VAL A 56 -10.40 -27.36 1.30
C VAL A 56 -9.66 -28.52 1.95
N GLU A 57 -9.18 -29.48 1.16
CA GLU A 57 -8.38 -30.59 1.67
C GLU A 57 -7.07 -30.08 2.29
N THR A 58 -6.38 -29.15 1.63
CA THR A 58 -5.16 -28.53 2.15
C THR A 58 -5.41 -27.78 3.46
N ILE A 59 -6.51 -27.03 3.55
CA ILE A 59 -6.91 -26.33 4.78
C ILE A 59 -7.17 -27.35 5.89
N GLY A 60 -7.97 -28.39 5.63
CA GLY A 60 -8.30 -29.43 6.60
C GLY A 60 -7.06 -30.17 7.12
N LEU A 61 -6.10 -30.48 6.25
CA LEU A 61 -4.82 -31.07 6.63
C LEU A 61 -4.04 -30.12 7.57
N ASN A 62 -3.99 -28.82 7.27
CA ASN A 62 -3.30 -27.85 8.12
C ASN A 62 -4.03 -27.62 9.45
N GLU A 63 -5.35 -27.61 9.47
CA GLU A 63 -6.15 -27.50 10.70
C GLU A 63 -5.96 -28.73 11.60
N SER A 64 -5.75 -29.92 11.02
CA SER A 64 -5.45 -31.14 11.76
C SER A 64 -4.12 -31.08 12.55
N LEU A 65 -3.19 -30.19 12.16
CA LEU A 65 -1.95 -29.94 12.89
C LEU A 65 -2.18 -29.28 14.26
N GLY A 66 -3.41 -28.81 14.51
CA GLY A 66 -3.87 -28.30 15.80
C GLY A 66 -3.83 -26.77 15.89
N ALA A 67 -4.50 -26.26 16.92
CA ALA A 67 -4.60 -24.82 17.15
C ALA A 67 -3.23 -24.21 17.54
N PRO A 68 -3.01 -22.92 17.22
CA PRO A 68 -1.83 -22.20 17.69
C PRO A 68 -1.72 -22.24 19.22
N SER A 69 -0.50 -22.26 19.74
CA SER A 69 -0.28 -22.29 21.20
C SER A 69 -0.93 -21.08 21.90
N ALA A 70 -1.37 -21.26 23.15
CA ALA A 70 -1.98 -20.18 23.94
C ALA A 70 -1.10 -18.92 24.01
N ARG A 71 0.23 -19.08 24.03
CA ARG A 71 1.19 -17.98 24.01
C ARG A 71 1.18 -17.20 22.69
N ALA A 72 1.06 -17.90 21.55
CA ALA A 72 0.99 -17.25 20.24
C ALA A 72 -0.30 -16.41 20.11
N MET A 73 -1.42 -16.92 20.63
CA MET A 73 -2.67 -16.17 20.67
C MET A 73 -2.60 -14.95 21.58
N GLN A 74 -2.03 -15.10 22.79
CA GLN A 74 -1.81 -13.97 23.70
C GLN A 74 -0.92 -12.89 23.10
N LYS A 75 0.17 -13.30 22.43
CA LYS A 75 1.06 -12.38 21.72
C LYS A 75 0.31 -11.60 20.65
N LEU A 76 -0.49 -12.28 19.82
CA LEU A 76 -1.28 -11.61 18.78
C LEU A 76 -2.24 -10.57 19.37
N MET A 77 -2.97 -10.91 20.44
CA MET A 77 -3.89 -9.97 21.10
C MET A 77 -3.14 -8.76 21.69
N ALA A 78 -1.97 -8.99 22.27
CA ALA A 78 -1.11 -7.91 22.78
C ALA A 78 -0.62 -6.99 21.65
N ASP A 79 -0.19 -7.56 20.52
CA ASP A 79 0.26 -6.79 19.35
C ASP A 79 -0.89 -5.97 18.74
N ILE A 80 -2.11 -6.51 18.67
CA ILE A 80 -3.32 -5.79 18.22
C ILE A 80 -3.63 -4.60 19.14
N GLU A 81 -3.61 -4.80 20.46
CA GLU A 81 -3.85 -3.72 21.42
C GLU A 81 -2.75 -2.64 21.35
N ALA A 82 -1.49 -3.07 21.19
CA ALA A 82 -0.36 -2.16 21.03
C ALA A 82 -0.49 -1.30 19.77
N ASP A 83 -0.88 -1.88 18.63
CA ASP A 83 -1.10 -1.16 17.37
C ASP A 83 -2.26 -0.17 17.49
N ALA A 84 -3.39 -0.60 18.06
CA ALA A 84 -4.54 0.27 18.34
C ALA A 84 -4.17 1.46 19.26
N SER A 85 -3.32 1.21 20.26
CA SER A 85 -2.84 2.26 21.17
C SER A 85 -1.84 3.22 20.50
N THR A 86 -1.03 2.73 19.57
CA THR A 86 -0.02 3.53 18.83
C THR A 86 -0.70 4.46 17.83
N ALA A 87 -1.67 3.96 17.07
CA ALA A 87 -2.50 4.79 16.18
C ALA A 87 -3.23 5.91 16.94
N ARG A 88 -3.62 5.66 18.20
CA ARG A 88 -4.27 6.65 19.08
C ARG A 88 -3.28 7.67 19.64
N ARG A 89 -2.05 7.27 20.01
CA ARG A 89 -0.98 8.18 20.47
C ARG A 89 -0.46 9.08 19.36
N ALA A 90 -0.29 8.57 18.14
CA ALA A 90 0.17 9.39 17.00
C ALA A 90 -0.77 10.56 16.68
N ARG A 91 -2.09 10.42 16.95
CA ARG A 91 -3.06 11.52 16.85
C ARG A 91 -2.97 12.54 18.01
N SER A 92 -2.29 12.20 19.09
CA SER A 92 -2.26 12.96 20.35
C SER A 92 -0.94 13.70 20.61
N SER A 93 0.13 13.48 19.86
CA SER A 93 1.47 13.88 20.33
C SER A 93 2.25 14.71 19.31
N PHE A 94 1.81 15.94 19.08
CA PHE A 94 2.71 17.11 19.04
C PHE A 94 1.88 18.39 19.15
N ASN A 95 1.75 18.95 20.36
CA ASN A 95 1.19 20.30 20.49
C ASN A 95 2.27 21.33 20.15
N LEU A 96 2.51 21.51 18.85
CA LEU A 96 3.54 22.40 18.31
C LEU A 96 3.42 23.82 18.87
N GLY A 97 2.19 24.27 19.13
CA GLY A 97 1.90 25.58 19.70
C GLY A 97 2.39 25.73 21.14
N GLU A 98 2.18 24.71 21.97
CA GLU A 98 2.62 24.71 23.38
C GLU A 98 4.14 24.67 23.48
N TRP A 99 4.79 23.77 22.73
CA TRP A 99 6.25 23.71 22.62
C TRP A 99 6.87 25.02 22.11
N LEU A 100 6.27 25.63 21.08
CA LEU A 100 6.75 26.89 20.52
C LEU A 100 6.55 28.05 21.50
N SER A 101 5.42 28.08 22.21
CA SER A 101 5.15 29.12 23.22
C SER A 101 6.15 29.09 24.36
N GLU A 102 6.49 27.90 24.86
CA GLU A 102 7.46 27.70 25.93
C GLU A 102 8.87 28.11 25.46
N ARG A 103 9.26 27.67 24.25
CA ARG A 103 10.52 28.11 23.60
C ARG A 103 10.58 29.63 23.40
N LEU A 104 9.55 30.26 22.86
CA LEU A 104 9.54 31.70 22.59
C LEU A 104 9.51 32.52 23.88
N SER A 105 8.81 32.04 24.92
CA SER A 105 8.76 32.71 26.23
C SER A 105 10.13 32.75 26.93
N SER A 106 11.03 31.83 26.60
CA SER A 106 12.41 31.81 27.12
C SER A 106 13.35 32.84 26.49
N PHE A 107 12.95 33.51 25.39
CA PHE A 107 13.75 34.53 24.71
C PHE A 107 13.26 35.95 24.99
N SER A 108 14.21 36.89 25.14
CA SER A 108 13.88 38.32 25.26
C SER A 108 13.14 38.82 24.01
N PRO A 109 12.15 39.73 24.15
CA PRO A 109 11.38 40.26 23.01
C PRO A 109 12.26 40.85 21.89
N ARG A 110 13.42 41.42 22.25
CA ARG A 110 14.36 41.99 21.27
C ARG A 110 15.12 40.92 20.49
N THR A 111 15.52 39.82 21.15
CA THR A 111 16.18 38.70 20.46
C THR A 111 15.22 38.00 19.49
N LEU A 112 13.93 37.89 19.86
CA LEU A 112 12.90 37.33 18.98
C LEU A 112 12.70 38.16 17.71
N ALA A 113 12.64 39.49 17.80
CA ALA A 113 12.45 40.35 16.64
C ALA A 113 13.60 40.23 15.62
N TRP A 114 14.84 40.24 16.10
CA TRP A 114 16.02 40.06 15.24
C TRP A 114 16.10 38.64 14.67
N SER A 115 15.82 37.61 15.46
CA SER A 115 15.83 36.23 14.97
C SER A 115 14.71 35.96 13.97
N ALA A 116 13.52 36.52 14.17
CA ALA A 116 12.40 36.37 13.26
C ALA A 116 12.69 37.04 11.91
N THR A 117 13.30 38.23 11.93
CA THR A 117 13.71 38.94 10.71
C THR A 117 14.79 38.15 9.96
N ALA A 118 15.81 37.66 10.67
CA ALA A 118 16.86 36.83 10.07
C ALA A 118 16.29 35.51 9.49
N ALA A 119 15.38 34.86 10.21
CA ALA A 119 14.71 33.64 9.76
C ALA A 119 13.84 33.90 8.51
N ALA A 120 13.10 35.01 8.47
CA ALA A 120 12.29 35.39 7.31
C ALA A 120 13.17 35.60 6.06
N LEU A 121 14.32 36.28 6.20
CA LEU A 121 15.27 36.44 5.11
C LEU A 121 15.84 35.09 4.63
N ALA A 122 16.16 34.19 5.55
CA ALA A 122 16.66 32.86 5.21
C ALA A 122 15.60 32.04 4.44
N VAL A 123 14.33 32.09 4.85
CA VAL A 123 13.23 31.41 4.17
C VAL A 123 13.02 31.95 2.75
N VAL A 124 13.04 33.28 2.57
CA VAL A 124 12.92 33.91 1.24
C VAL A 124 14.09 33.49 0.34
N LEU A 125 15.31 33.48 0.86
CA LEU A 125 16.49 33.02 0.12
C LEU A 125 16.35 31.54 -0.29
N GLN A 126 15.96 30.66 0.64
CA GLN A 126 15.74 29.25 0.38
C GLN A 126 14.64 29.02 -0.67
N ALA A 127 13.52 29.74 -0.57
CA ALA A 127 12.44 29.65 -1.54
C ALA A 127 12.90 30.07 -2.95
N GLY A 128 13.71 31.14 -3.05
CA GLY A 128 14.30 31.58 -4.31
C GLY A 128 15.24 30.53 -4.93
N LEU A 129 16.11 29.93 -4.12
CA LEU A 129 17.03 28.87 -4.57
C LEU A 129 16.27 27.63 -5.04
N LEU A 130 15.28 27.16 -4.28
CA LEU A 130 14.44 26.02 -4.64
C LEU A 130 13.65 26.27 -5.93
N ALA A 131 13.03 27.45 -6.06
CA ALA A 131 12.30 27.82 -7.26
C ALA A 131 13.21 27.90 -8.49
N GLY A 132 14.44 28.42 -8.33
CA GLY A 132 15.44 28.46 -9.39
C GLY A 132 15.88 27.09 -9.86
N MET A 133 16.15 26.15 -8.94
CA MET A 133 16.50 24.77 -9.29
C MET A 133 15.35 24.04 -9.98
N PHE A 134 14.13 24.17 -9.45
CA PHE A 134 12.94 23.52 -10.02
C PHE A 134 12.60 24.01 -11.43
N MET A 135 12.81 25.31 -11.71
CA MET A 135 12.62 25.86 -13.05
C MET A 135 13.71 25.38 -14.03
N SER A 136 14.93 25.15 -13.54
CA SER A 136 16.06 24.67 -14.36
C SER A 136 15.87 23.20 -14.77
N GLU A 137 15.30 22.36 -13.91
CA GLU A 137 14.95 20.96 -14.23
C GLU A 137 13.91 20.85 -15.35
N ARG A 138 12.98 21.80 -15.44
CA ARG A 138 11.93 21.79 -16.48
C ARG A 138 12.43 22.14 -17.89
N GLN A 139 13.62 22.72 -18.03
CA GLN A 139 14.18 23.10 -19.34
C GLN A 139 15.06 22.02 -19.98
N GLY A 140 15.45 20.96 -19.25
CA GLY A 140 16.37 19.91 -19.73
C GLY A 140 15.73 18.55 -20.04
N GLY A 141 14.40 18.44 -20.09
CA GLY A 141 13.69 17.18 -20.31
C GLY A 141 13.70 16.71 -21.76
N ASP A 142 14.87 16.31 -22.29
CA ASP A 142 14.94 15.50 -23.51
C ASP A 142 14.41 14.10 -23.20
N PHE A 143 13.17 13.82 -23.62
CA PHE A 143 12.58 12.49 -23.54
C PHE A 143 13.19 11.58 -24.60
N HIS A 144 14.20 10.79 -24.23
CA HIS A 144 14.68 9.69 -25.06
C HIS A 144 13.74 8.49 -24.94
N THR A 145 12.90 8.28 -25.96
CA THR A 145 12.13 7.03 -26.12
C THR A 145 13.06 5.93 -26.59
N ALA A 146 13.29 4.91 -25.76
CA ALA A 146 13.96 3.69 -26.16
C ALA A 146 13.01 2.87 -27.06
N SER A 147 13.15 3.02 -28.37
CA SER A 147 12.55 2.12 -29.36
C SER A 147 13.66 1.37 -30.09
N VAL A 148 13.86 0.09 -29.73
CA VAL A 148 14.35 -0.98 -30.61
C VAL A 148 13.66 -2.27 -30.18
#